data_AF-A0A926BHU1-F1
#
_entry.id   AF-A0A926BHU1-F1
#
_cell.length_a   1.000
_cell.length_b   1.000
_cell.length_c   1.000
_cell.angle_alpha   90.00
_cell.angle_beta   90.00
_cell.angle_gamma   90.00
#
_symmetry.space_group_name_H-M   'P 1'
#
loop_
_entity.id
_entity.type
_entity.pdbx_description
1 polymer ?
#
loop_
_entity_poly.entity_id
_entity_poly.type
_entity_poly.pdbx_seq_one_letter_code
_entity_poly.pdbx_strand_id
1 'polypeptide(L)' 'RLLEEMVGEPPVVLLDDVLSDLDERRRKEVLALSLTGGQQTFLTVTEAEALPEEARNAATIWEVKAGVVTRRGG' A
#
# COMPACT_ATOMS: atom_id res chain seq x y z
N ARG A 1 -8.23 -9.26 12.91
CA ARG A 1 -8.09 -9.44 14.36
C ARG A 1 -7.53 -10.80 14.75
N LEU A 2 -7.92 -11.91 14.11
CA LEU A 2 -7.36 -13.25 14.38
C LEU A 2 -5.82 -13.30 14.43
N LEU A 3 -5.13 -12.72 13.46
CA LEU A 3 -3.65 -12.68 13.43
C LEU A 3 -3.06 -11.86 14.60
N GLU A 4 -3.66 -10.72 14.90
CA GLU A 4 -3.24 -9.86 16.00
C GLU A 4 -3.48 -10.52 17.36
N GLU A 5 -4.59 -11.23 17.53
CA GLU A 5 -4.91 -11.99 18.75
C GLU A 5 -3.93 -13.16 18.97
N MET A 6 -3.40 -13.74 17.90
CA MET A 6 -2.43 -14.83 17.97
C MET A 6 -1.00 -14.36 18.26
N VAL A 7 -0.60 -13.21 17.72
CA VAL A 7 0.79 -12.72 17.76
C VAL A 7 0.99 -11.61 18.81
N GLY A 8 -0.08 -10.96 19.25
CA GLY A 8 -0.06 -9.89 20.25
C GLY A 8 0.27 -8.51 19.70
N GLU A 9 0.44 -8.38 18.38
CA GLU A 9 0.73 -7.12 17.68
C GLU A 9 -0.05 -7.02 16.36
N PRO A 10 -0.38 -5.80 15.89
CA PRO A 10 -1.04 -5.62 14.62
C PRO A 10 -0.14 -6.11 13.47
N PRO A 11 -0.68 -6.84 12.48
CA PRO A 11 0.13 -7.38 11.40
C PRO A 11 0.61 -6.27 10.46
N VAL A 12 1.74 -6.50 9.82
CA VAL A 12 2.18 -5.74 8.64
C VAL A 12 1.58 -6.37 7.40
N VAL A 13 0.93 -5.57 6.56
CA VAL A 13 0.37 -6.01 5.28
C VAL A 13 1.37 -5.67 4.18
N LEU A 14 1.70 -6.66 3.33
CA LEU A 14 2.50 -6.46 2.13
C LEU A 14 1.66 -6.84 0.90
N LEU A 15 1.50 -5.90 -0.02
CA LEU A 15 0.81 -6.09 -1.28
C LEU A 15 1.81 -5.92 -2.42
N ASP A 16 2.09 -6.99 -3.16
CA ASP A 16 3.06 -6.97 -4.26
C ASP A 16 2.37 -6.81 -5.62
N ASP A 17 2.41 -5.60 -6.18
CA ASP A 17 1.84 -5.14 -7.47
C ASP A 17 0.40 -5.58 -7.77
N VAL A 18 -0.37 -5.98 -6.75
CA VAL A 18 -1.72 -6.53 -6.90
C VAL A 18 -2.72 -5.59 -7.58
N LEU A 19 -2.39 -4.31 -7.70
CA LEU A 19 -3.26 -3.32 -8.31
C LEU A 19 -3.22 -3.37 -9.84
N SER A 20 -2.14 -3.86 -10.45
CA SER A 20 -2.04 -3.96 -11.91
C SER A 20 -3.17 -4.81 -12.51
N ASP A 21 -3.58 -5.85 -11.78
CA ASP A 21 -4.57 -6.85 -12.22
C ASP A 21 -6.02 -6.47 -11.90
N LEU A 22 -6.23 -5.35 -11.22
CA LEU A 22 -7.53 -4.94 -10.73
C LEU A 22 -8.12 -3.79 -11.56
N ASP A 23 -9.43 -3.83 -11.73
CA ASP A 23 -10.21 -2.69 -12.21
C ASP A 23 -10.21 -1.53 -11.17
N GLU A 24 -10.51 -0.31 -11.62
CA GLU A 24 -10.46 0.90 -10.79
C GLU A 24 -11.30 0.78 -9.50
N ARG A 25 -12.47 0.13 -9.57
CA ARG A 25 -13.35 -0.04 -8.41
C ARG A 25 -12.69 -0.97 -7.37
N ARG A 26 -12.16 -2.10 -7.81
CA ARG A 26 -11.46 -3.05 -6.92
C ARG A 26 -10.21 -2.44 -6.32
N ARG A 27 -9.44 -1.63 -7.07
CA ARG A 27 -8.28 -0.91 -6.52
C ARG A 27 -8.67 0.00 -5.35
N LYS A 28 -9.76 0.76 -5.50
CA LYS A 28 -10.30 1.62 -4.42
C LYS A 28 -10.70 0.81 -3.19
N GLU A 29 -11.34 -0.34 -3.37
CA GLU A 29 -11.73 -1.23 -2.28
C GLU A 29 -10.52 -1.79 -1.51
N VAL A 30 -9.51 -2.28 -2.23
CA VAL A 30 -8.26 -2.78 -1.62
C VAL A 30 -7.56 -1.68 -0.82
N LEU A 31 -7.42 -0.49 -1.40
CA LEU A 31 -6.77 0.63 -0.74
C LEU A 31 -7.55 1.14 0.47
N ALA A 32 -8.89 1.15 0.40
CA ALA A 32 -9.72 1.53 1.54
C ALA A 32 -9.50 0.59 2.73
N LEU A 33 -9.36 -0.72 2.49
CA LEU A 33 -9.04 -1.68 3.55
C LEU A 33 -7.69 -1.37 4.22
N SER A 34 -6.67 -1.03 3.43
CA SER A 34 -5.34 -0.68 3.95
C SER A 34 -5.33 0.64 4.72
N LEU A 35 -6.07 1.65 4.26
CA LEU A 35 -6.12 2.98 4.88
C LEU A 35 -6.97 3.03 6.15
N THR A 36 -8.04 2.22 6.23
CA THR A 36 -9.00 2.27 7.35
C THR A 36 -8.74 1.21 8.42
N GLY A 37 -8.00 0.14 8.10
CA GLY A 37 -7.76 -0.97 9.02
C GLY A 37 -6.84 -0.65 10.19
N GLY A 38 -6.05 0.43 10.10
CA GLY A 38 -5.07 0.81 11.12
C GLY A 38 -3.82 -0.08 11.17
N GLN A 39 -3.68 -1.03 10.23
CA GLN A 39 -2.47 -1.83 10.07
C GLN A 39 -1.43 -1.10 9.23
N GLN A 40 -0.15 -1.27 9.58
CA GLN A 40 0.94 -0.81 8.72
C GLN A 40 0.91 -1.58 7.41
N THR A 41 0.86 -0.87 6.28
CA THR A 41 0.79 -1.47 4.95
C THR A 41 1.94 -1.00 4.07
N PHE A 42 2.61 -1.95 3.42
CA PHE A 42 3.52 -1.73 2.31
C PHE A 42 2.86 -2.20 1.02
N LEU A 43 2.94 -1.36 -0.01
CA LEU A 43 2.37 -1.63 -1.32
C LEU A 43 3.44 -1.33 -2.37
N THR A 44 3.70 -2.28 -3.25
CA THR A 44 4.48 -2.04 -4.47
C THR A 44 3.51 -1.79 -5.61
N VAL A 45 3.86 -0.84 -6.47
CA VAL A 45 3.16 -0.55 -7.72
C VAL A 45 4.18 -0.20 -8.78
N THR A 46 3.91 -0.60 -10.01
CA THR A 46 4.69 -0.20 -11.18
C THR A 46 4.56 1.31 -11.48
N GLU A 47 3.36 1.85 -11.33
CA GLU A 47 3.08 3.28 -11.54
C GLU A 47 2.33 3.85 -10.34
N ALA A 48 2.93 4.84 -9.66
CA ALA A 48 2.29 5.47 -8.49
C ALA A 48 0.98 6.16 -8.88
N GLU A 49 0.88 6.66 -10.10
CA GLU A 49 -0.27 7.35 -10.68
C GLU A 49 -1.49 6.42 -10.87
N ALA A 50 -1.30 5.10 -10.82
CA ALA A 50 -2.39 4.13 -10.77
C ALA A 50 -3.13 4.13 -9.41
N LEU A 51 -2.54 4.75 -8.38
CA LEU A 51 -3.15 4.94 -7.08
C LEU A 51 -4.11 6.15 -7.11
N PRO A 52 -5.32 6.01 -6.54
CA PRO A 52 -6.18 7.13 -6.17
C PRO A 52 -5.39 8.24 -5.48
N GLU A 53 -5.75 9.48 -5.75
CA GLU A 53 -5.07 10.66 -5.21
C GLU A 53 -5.05 10.66 -3.67
N GLU A 54 -6.14 10.25 -3.04
CA GLU A 54 -6.28 10.17 -1.59
C GLU A 54 -5.25 9.21 -0.99
N ALA A 55 -5.01 8.07 -1.65
CA ALA A 55 -4.01 7.10 -1.22
C ALA A 55 -2.59 7.63 -1.39
N ARG A 56 -2.31 8.34 -2.50
CA ARG A 56 -1.01 8.98 -2.72
C ARG A 56 -0.70 10.06 -1.69
N ASN A 57 -1.70 10.85 -1.32
CA ASN A 57 -1.56 11.94 -0.35
C ASN A 57 -1.41 11.43 1.09
N ALA A 58 -2.01 10.28 1.42
CA ALA A 58 -1.90 9.66 2.74
C ALA A 58 -0.63 8.81 2.91
N ALA A 59 -0.01 8.37 1.80
CA ALA A 59 1.14 7.47 1.84
C ALA A 59 2.48 8.21 1.85
N THR A 60 3.49 7.59 2.46
CA THR A 60 4.89 7.94 2.18
C THR A 60 5.34 7.17 0.95
N ILE A 61 5.69 7.89 -0.13
CA ILE A 61 6.08 7.27 -1.40
C ILE A 61 7.60 7.10 -1.45
N TRP A 62 8.03 5.88 -1.79
CA TRP A 62 9.41 5.54 -2.08
C TRP A 62 9.50 5.11 -3.55
N GLU A 63 10.53 5.59 -4.23
CA GLU A 63 10.86 5.22 -5.60
C GLU A 63 12.05 4.25 -5.58
N VAL A 64 11.97 3.18 -6.37
CA VAL A 64 13.06 2.23 -6.55
C VAL A 64 13.55 2.33 -7.99
N LYS A 65 14.83 2.68 -8.17
CA LYS A 65 15.45 2.79 -9.50
C LYS A 65 16.85 2.19 -9.48
N ALA A 66 17.11 1.24 -10.38
CA ALA A 66 18.39 0.54 -10.48
C ALA A 66 18.89 -0.03 -9.13
N GLY A 67 17.98 -0.59 -8.33
CA GLY A 67 18.29 -1.16 -7.01
C GLY A 67 18.49 -0.13 -5.89
N VAL A 68 18.31 1.17 -6.16
CA VAL A 68 18.41 2.24 -5.17
C VAL A 68 17.02 2.69 -4.77
N VAL A 69 16.79 2.83 -3.46
CA VAL A 69 15.53 3.29 -2.88
C VAL A 69 15.67 4.75 -2.45
N THR A 70 14.80 5.63 -2.94
CA THR A 70 14.78 7.06 -2.61
C THR A 70 13.39 7.51 -2.22
N ARG A 71 13.27 8.37 -1.20
CA ARG A 71 11.98 8.95 -0.83
C ARG A 71 11.55 9.97 -1.88
N ARG A 72 10.34 9.85 -2.42
CA ARG A 72 9.78 10.82 -3.39
C ARG A 72 9.22 12.02 -2.60
N GLY A 73 9.71 13.23 -2.89
CA GLY A 73 9.25 14.47 -2.25
C GLY A 73 9.90 14.79 -0.89
N GLY A 74 11.16 14.38 -0.70
CA GLY A 74 12.03 14.87 0.38
C GLY A 74 12.85 16.08 -0.03
#